data_AF-A0A8B8CB38-F1
#
_entry.id   AF-A0A8B8CB38-F1
#
_cell.length_a   1.000
_cell.length_b   1.000
_cell.length_c   1.000
_cell.angle_alpha   90.00
_cell.angle_beta   90.00
_cell.angle_gamma   90.00
#
_symmetry.space_group_name_H-M   'P 1'
#
loop_
_entity.id
_entity.type
_entity.pdbx_description
1 polymer ?
#
loop_
_entity_poly.entity_id
_entity_poly.type
_entity_poly.pdbx_seq_one_letter_code
_entity_poly.pdbx_strand_id
1 'polypeptide(L)'
;METLVGDDVETDSGLNFFADGSNSNAFVRSIKQQRREEKKYVAAPVHNIPPPPVDSRNTWWKYPEYRNFTERYQTFAEWPRFLNGPSTRDLARSGFIYTKISDKVTCFCCGLTFKNWEPRDDAFDEHIRWSKQCYYARMVASVI
;
A
#
# COMPACT_ATOMS: atom_id res chain seq x y z
N MET A 1 -21.91 55.73 2.47
CA MET A 1 -22.36 55.40 3.84
C MET A 1 -22.76 53.94 3.77
N GLU A 2 -22.14 52.96 4.40
CA GLU A 2 -21.12 52.91 5.45
C GLU A 2 -20.31 51.62 5.26
N THR A 3 -19.11 51.64 5.81
CA THR A 3 -18.15 50.55 5.97
C THR A 3 -18.61 49.51 7.02
N LEU A 4 -18.03 48.30 6.96
CA LEU A 4 -17.30 47.55 8.02
C LEU A 4 -17.58 46.03 7.93
N VAL A 5 -16.60 45.19 7.55
CA VAL A 5 -15.62 44.43 8.38
C VAL A 5 -16.04 42.95 8.52
N GLY A 6 -15.09 42.04 8.29
CA GLY A 6 -14.95 40.83 9.08
C GLY A 6 -14.83 39.53 8.30
N ASP A 7 -13.62 38.98 8.29
CA ASP A 7 -13.25 37.63 7.85
C ASP A 7 -13.90 36.53 8.72
N ASP A 8 -14.00 35.30 8.20
CA ASP A 8 -13.33 34.12 8.82
C ASP A 8 -13.68 32.81 8.09
N VAL A 9 -12.61 32.05 7.82
CA VAL A 9 -12.60 30.64 7.42
C VAL A 9 -12.90 29.78 8.64
N GLU A 10 -13.78 28.78 8.52
CA GLU A 10 -13.65 27.54 9.29
C GLU A 10 -14.28 26.35 8.55
N THR A 11 -13.45 25.35 8.31
CA THR A 11 -13.79 23.99 7.85
C THR A 11 -14.31 23.18 9.04
N ASP A 12 -15.37 22.37 8.89
CA ASP A 12 -15.32 21.01 9.44
C ASP A 12 -16.31 20.04 8.78
N SER A 13 -15.72 18.92 8.38
CA SER A 13 -16.23 17.57 8.37
C SER A 13 -17.50 17.32 9.20
N GLY A 14 -18.49 16.71 8.57
CA GLY A 14 -19.65 16.18 9.29
C GLY A 14 -20.53 15.36 8.36
N LEU A 15 -20.08 14.16 7.99
CA LEU A 15 -20.94 13.13 7.40
C LEU A 15 -22.06 12.79 8.41
N ASN A 16 -23.18 13.49 8.30
CA ASN A 16 -24.44 13.09 8.90
C ASN A 16 -24.98 11.89 8.12
N PHE A 17 -24.53 10.69 8.47
CA PHE A 17 -25.15 9.44 8.03
C PHE A 17 -26.10 8.98 9.13
N PHE A 18 -27.41 9.08 8.86
CA PHE A 18 -28.48 8.67 9.74
C PHE A 18 -28.31 7.21 10.17
N ALA A 19 -28.23 6.99 11.48
CA ALA A 19 -28.16 5.66 12.07
C ALA A 19 -29.55 5.00 12.00
N ASP A 20 -29.73 4.03 11.11
CA ASP A 20 -30.77 3.01 11.27
C ASP A 20 -30.23 1.93 12.22
N GLY A 21 -30.99 1.69 13.29
CA GLY A 21 -30.61 0.84 14.42
C GLY A 21 -30.50 -0.65 14.08
N SER A 22 -29.43 -1.03 13.38
CA SER A 22 -29.07 -2.43 13.12
C SER A 22 -27.86 -2.82 13.98
N ASN A 23 -28.13 -3.37 15.17
CA ASN A 23 -27.22 -4.06 16.10
C ASN A 23 -25.73 -3.61 16.07
N SER A 24 -25.44 -2.52 16.77
CA SER A 24 -24.13 -1.86 16.89
C SER A 24 -22.97 -2.78 17.29
N ASN A 25 -23.24 -3.92 17.91
CA ASN A 25 -22.20 -4.86 18.32
C ASN A 25 -21.55 -5.58 17.15
N ALA A 26 -22.29 -5.92 16.08
CA ALA A 26 -21.73 -6.59 14.92
C ALA A 26 -20.85 -5.64 14.10
N PHE A 27 -21.34 -4.42 13.85
CA PHE A 27 -20.60 -3.39 13.13
C PHE A 27 -19.29 -3.00 13.84
N VAL A 28 -19.35 -2.73 15.15
CA VAL A 28 -18.15 -2.40 15.94
C VAL A 28 -17.16 -3.57 15.99
N ARG A 29 -17.64 -4.83 16.02
CA ARG A 29 -16.77 -6.02 15.92
C ARG A 29 -16.09 -6.10 14.55
N SER A 30 -16.80 -5.83 13.46
CA SER A 30 -16.23 -5.80 12.11
C SER A 30 -15.18 -4.70 11.96
N ILE A 31 -15.41 -3.49 12.49
CA ILE A 31 -14.42 -2.42 12.48
C ILE A 31 -13.19 -2.78 13.33
N LYS A 32 -13.38 -3.41 14.50
CA LYS A 32 -12.26 -3.89 15.33
C LYS A 32 -11.46 -5.00 14.64
N GLN A 33 -12.15 -5.91 13.94
CA GLN A 33 -11.54 -6.99 13.18
C GLN A 33 -10.76 -6.45 11.99
N GLN A 34 -11.37 -5.56 11.19
CA GLN A 34 -10.71 -4.88 10.07
C GLN A 34 -9.50 -4.09 10.56
N ARG A 35 -9.60 -3.31 11.64
CA ARG A 35 -8.45 -2.60 12.23
C ARG A 35 -7.36 -3.56 12.74
N ARG A 36 -7.73 -4.75 13.20
CA ARG A 36 -6.78 -5.78 13.67
C ARG A 36 -6.09 -6.45 12.49
N GLU A 37 -6.83 -6.71 11.42
CA GLU A 37 -6.33 -7.20 10.14
C GLU A 37 -5.39 -6.16 9.53
N GLU A 38 -5.85 -4.92 9.29
CA GLU A 38 -5.02 -3.78 8.87
C GLU A 38 -3.76 -3.64 9.75
N LYS A 39 -3.88 -3.72 11.08
CA LYS A 39 -2.72 -3.72 11.99
C LYS A 39 -1.83 -4.95 11.86
N LYS A 40 -2.35 -6.13 11.51
CA LYS A 40 -1.55 -7.35 11.24
C LYS A 40 -0.68 -7.14 9.99
N TYR A 41 -1.25 -6.57 8.92
CA TYR A 41 -0.52 -6.20 7.70
C TYR A 41 0.52 -5.09 7.95
N VAL A 42 0.18 -4.12 8.80
CA VAL A 42 1.06 -2.98 9.11
C VAL A 42 2.16 -3.33 10.12
N ALA A 43 1.89 -4.24 11.07
CA ALA A 43 2.78 -4.58 12.18
C ALA A 43 3.62 -5.84 11.95
N ALA A 44 3.42 -6.58 10.85
CA ALA A 44 4.41 -7.56 10.41
C ALA A 44 5.77 -6.83 10.28
N PRO A 45 6.78 -7.19 11.09
CA PRO A 45 8.01 -6.43 11.13
C PRO A 45 8.64 -6.49 9.75
N VAL A 46 8.80 -5.32 9.13
CA VAL A 46 9.40 -5.16 7.81
C VAL A 46 10.84 -5.72 7.77
N HIS A 47 11.46 -5.85 8.94
CA HIS A 47 12.77 -6.44 9.19
C HIS A 47 12.78 -7.98 9.20
N ASN A 48 11.60 -8.62 9.23
CA ASN A 48 11.45 -10.06 9.39
C ASN A 48 10.93 -10.77 8.13
N ILE A 49 10.69 -10.06 7.02
CA ILE A 49 10.55 -10.76 5.73
C ILE A 49 11.98 -11.15 5.34
N PRO A 50 12.38 -12.43 5.49
CA PRO A 50 13.73 -12.83 5.12
C PRO A 50 13.93 -12.48 3.65
N PRO A 51 15.12 -11.97 3.27
CA PRO A 51 15.44 -11.82 1.87
C PRO A 51 15.18 -13.17 1.19
N PRO A 52 14.52 -13.19 0.02
CA PRO A 52 14.23 -14.45 -0.65
C PRO A 52 15.50 -15.31 -0.74
N PRO A 53 15.43 -16.62 -0.45
CA PRO A 53 16.60 -17.48 -0.48
C PRO A 53 17.28 -17.35 -1.84
N VAL A 54 18.61 -17.27 -1.84
CA VAL A 54 19.39 -17.37 -3.08
C VAL A 54 19.40 -18.84 -3.50
N ASP A 55 18.28 -19.34 -4.02
CA ASP A 55 18.18 -20.70 -4.57
C ASP A 55 18.74 -20.68 -6.01
N SER A 56 19.81 -21.44 -6.23
CA SER A 56 20.48 -21.65 -7.52
C SER A 56 19.57 -22.20 -8.63
N ARG A 57 18.34 -22.60 -8.33
CA ARG A 57 17.35 -23.12 -9.28
C ARG A 57 16.34 -22.08 -9.77
N ASN A 58 16.29 -20.86 -9.22
CA ASN A 58 15.45 -19.78 -9.76
C ASN A 58 15.85 -18.35 -9.35
N THR A 59 17.14 -18.01 -9.48
CA THR A 59 17.70 -16.67 -9.21
C THR A 59 17.45 -15.63 -10.33
N TRP A 60 16.28 -15.65 -10.97
CA TRP A 60 15.92 -14.58 -11.92
C TRP A 60 15.17 -13.45 -11.23
N TRP A 61 15.80 -12.83 -10.23
CA TRP A 61 15.33 -11.53 -9.75
C TRP A 61 15.64 -10.52 -10.84
N LYS A 62 14.61 -9.83 -11.34
CA LYS A 62 14.82 -8.85 -12.41
C LYS A 62 15.73 -7.71 -11.97
N TYR A 63 15.64 -7.31 -10.70
CA TYR A 63 16.41 -6.23 -10.09
C TYR A 63 16.92 -6.63 -8.70
N PRO A 64 18.04 -7.36 -8.62
CA PRO A 64 18.54 -7.95 -7.36
C PRO A 64 19.00 -6.92 -6.32
N GLU A 65 19.39 -5.72 -6.73
CA GLU A 65 19.78 -4.61 -5.86
C GLU A 65 18.63 -4.13 -4.96
N TYR A 66 17.39 -4.44 -5.32
CA TYR A 66 16.17 -4.08 -4.60
C TYR A 66 15.56 -5.25 -3.82
N ARG A 67 16.35 -6.30 -3.52
CA ARG A 67 15.95 -7.45 -2.70
C ARG A 67 15.46 -7.07 -1.30
N ASN A 68 16.08 -6.04 -0.73
CA ASN A 68 15.87 -5.59 0.62
C ASN A 68 14.80 -4.50 0.62
N PHE A 69 14.02 -4.43 1.69
CA PHE A 69 12.94 -3.44 1.79
C PHE A 69 13.46 -2.00 1.75
N THR A 70 14.57 -1.71 2.46
CA THR A 70 15.10 -0.35 2.60
C THR A 70 15.40 0.27 1.25
N GLU A 71 16.06 -0.49 0.36
CA GLU A 71 16.47 -0.11 -0.98
C GLU A 71 15.23 0.13 -1.87
N ARG A 72 14.19 -0.70 -1.75
CA ARG A 72 12.91 -0.45 -2.44
C ARG A 72 12.24 0.81 -1.95
N TYR A 73 12.13 0.96 -0.64
CA TYR A 73 11.45 2.09 -0.03
C TYR A 73 12.13 3.42 -0.36
N GLN A 74 13.46 3.44 -0.44
CA GLN A 74 14.24 4.60 -0.86
C GLN A 74 13.87 5.09 -2.28
N THR A 75 13.44 4.21 -3.19
CA THR A 75 13.01 4.63 -4.53
C THR A 75 11.79 5.55 -4.52
N PHE A 76 10.96 5.48 -3.47
CA PHE A 76 9.75 6.29 -3.31
C PHE A 76 10.01 7.69 -2.73
N ALA A 77 11.28 8.10 -2.54
CA ALA A 77 11.61 9.44 -2.07
C ALA A 77 11.00 10.56 -2.95
N GLU A 78 10.86 10.30 -4.24
CA GLU A 78 10.29 11.21 -5.25
C GLU A 78 8.83 10.88 -5.60
N TRP A 79 8.16 10.00 -4.84
CA TRP A 79 6.78 9.62 -5.11
C TRP A 79 5.83 10.83 -4.98
N PRO A 80 5.02 11.15 -6.01
CA PRO A 80 4.17 12.32 -5.95
C PRO A 80 3.09 12.21 -4.86
N ARG A 81 3.06 13.19 -3.95
CA ARG A 81 2.17 13.17 -2.77
C ARG A 81 0.68 13.30 -3.07
N PHE A 82 0.33 13.76 -4.28
CA PHE A 82 -1.05 13.95 -4.72
C PHE A 82 -1.68 12.70 -5.34
N LEU A 83 -0.91 11.61 -5.50
CA LEU A 83 -1.45 10.36 -6.04
C LEU A 83 -2.31 9.67 -4.99
N ASN A 84 -3.55 9.40 -5.37
CA ASN A 84 -4.54 8.76 -4.52
C ASN A 84 -4.53 7.25 -4.76
N GLY A 85 -3.55 6.56 -4.17
CA GLY A 85 -3.35 5.12 -4.29
C GLY A 85 -2.80 4.49 -3.00
N PRO A 86 -2.29 3.24 -3.07
CA PRO A 86 -1.70 2.58 -1.91
C PRO A 86 -0.53 3.38 -1.33
N SER A 87 -0.25 3.20 -0.04
CA SER A 87 0.88 3.88 0.59
C SER A 87 2.21 3.43 -0.03
N THR A 88 3.20 4.33 -0.11
CA THR A 88 4.55 4.00 -0.62
C THR A 88 5.21 2.87 0.16
N ARG A 89 4.89 2.75 1.45
CA ARG A 89 5.32 1.64 2.30
C ARG A 89 4.72 0.32 1.84
N ASP A 90 3.43 0.28 1.53
CA ASP A 90 2.75 -0.95 1.12
C ASP A 90 3.16 -1.35 -0.30
N LEU A 91 3.39 -0.37 -1.20
CA LEU A 91 4.01 -0.62 -2.50
C LEU A 91 5.40 -1.28 -2.34
N ALA A 92 6.27 -0.69 -1.51
CA ALA A 92 7.60 -1.25 -1.25
C ALA A 92 7.55 -2.64 -0.58
N ARG A 93 6.61 -2.87 0.34
CA ARG A 93 6.40 -4.19 0.97
C ARG A 93 5.91 -5.23 -0.03
N SER A 94 5.09 -4.82 -0.99
CA SER A 94 4.59 -5.67 -2.07
C SER A 94 5.67 -6.04 -3.10
N GLY A 95 6.89 -5.52 -2.95
CA GLY A 95 8.02 -5.82 -3.83
C GLY A 95 8.16 -4.84 -4.98
N PHE A 96 7.51 -3.68 -4.90
CA PHE A 96 7.60 -2.66 -5.93
C PHE A 96 8.75 -1.67 -5.68
N ILE A 97 9.31 -1.19 -6.79
CA ILE A 97 10.22 -0.05 -6.88
C ILE A 97 9.55 1.04 -7.71
N TYR A 98 9.76 2.29 -7.36
CA TYR A 98 9.24 3.41 -8.14
C TYR A 98 10.11 3.67 -9.37
N THR A 99 9.46 3.80 -10.54
CA THR A 99 10.15 4.08 -11.81
C THR A 99 10.48 5.56 -12.02
N LYS A 100 10.08 6.44 -11.10
CA LYS A 100 10.17 7.91 -11.21
C LYS A 100 9.30 8.52 -12.31
N ILE A 101 8.37 7.75 -12.86
CA ILE A 101 7.47 8.18 -13.93
C ILE A 101 6.02 8.03 -13.46
N SER A 102 5.34 9.16 -13.24
CA SER A 102 3.92 9.18 -12.85
C SER A 102 3.65 8.31 -11.62
N ASP A 103 2.70 7.38 -11.69
CA ASP A 103 2.38 6.41 -10.63
C ASP A 103 2.93 5.01 -10.93
N LYS A 104 3.88 4.91 -11.85
CA LYS A 104 4.37 3.61 -12.32
C LYS A 104 5.34 2.99 -11.34
N VAL A 105 5.06 1.77 -10.94
CA VAL A 105 5.95 0.96 -10.11
C VAL A 105 6.24 -0.37 -10.76
N THR A 106 7.43 -0.92 -10.54
CA THR A 106 7.87 -2.18 -11.12
C THR A 106 8.23 -3.17 -10.03
N CYS A 107 7.88 -4.45 -10.17
CA CYS A 107 8.30 -5.45 -9.19
C CYS A 107 9.80 -5.77 -9.35
N PHE A 108 10.56 -5.77 -8.24
CA PHE A 108 11.99 -6.14 -8.28
C PHE A 108 12.21 -7.61 -8.70
N CYS A 109 11.25 -8.49 -8.39
CA CYS A 109 11.36 -9.92 -8.61
C CYS A 109 10.93 -10.30 -10.03
N CYS A 110 9.66 -10.09 -10.41
CA CYS A 110 9.15 -10.50 -11.72
C CYS A 110 9.29 -9.44 -12.82
N GLY A 111 9.60 -8.19 -12.47
CA GLY A 111 9.76 -7.11 -13.45
C GLY A 111 8.47 -6.55 -14.05
N LEU A 112 7.29 -7.03 -13.62
CA LEU A 112 6.02 -6.50 -14.10
C LEU A 112 5.80 -5.08 -13.57
N THR A 113 5.28 -4.20 -14.44
CA THR A 113 5.03 -2.79 -14.12
C THR A 113 3.54 -2.51 -13.99
N PHE A 114 3.19 -1.80 -12.94
CA PHE A 114 1.83 -1.44 -12.53
C PHE A 114 1.69 0.08 -12.59
N LYS A 115 0.47 0.55 -12.86
CA LYS A 115 0.12 1.96 -13.07
C LYS A 115 -1.38 2.14 -12.92
N ASN A 116 -1.83 3.39 -12.93
CA ASN A 116 -3.21 3.81 -12.73
C ASN A 116 -3.76 3.33 -11.37
N TRP A 117 -3.00 3.53 -10.30
CA TRP A 117 -3.40 3.15 -8.95
C TRP A 117 -4.62 3.94 -8.49
N GLU A 118 -5.58 3.23 -7.92
CA GLU A 118 -6.80 3.78 -7.34
C GLU A 118 -6.73 3.81 -5.81
N PRO A 119 -7.51 4.69 -5.15
CA PRO A 119 -7.45 4.87 -3.69
C PRO A 119 -7.81 3.61 -2.88
N ARG A 120 -8.50 2.65 -3.52
CA ARG A 120 -8.97 1.41 -2.91
C ARG A 120 -8.12 0.20 -3.29
N ASP A 121 -7.09 0.38 -4.11
CA ASP A 121 -6.23 -0.72 -4.50
C ASP A 121 -5.40 -1.18 -3.30
N ASP A 122 -5.24 -2.51 -3.20
CA ASP A 122 -4.23 -3.11 -2.35
C ASP A 122 -3.05 -3.57 -3.22
N ALA A 123 -1.85 -3.12 -2.86
CA ALA A 123 -0.65 -3.38 -3.65
C ALA A 123 -0.29 -4.88 -3.70
N PHE A 124 -0.58 -5.65 -2.65
CA PHE A 124 -0.30 -7.09 -2.63
C PHE A 124 -1.30 -7.84 -3.49
N ASP A 125 -2.59 -7.54 -3.33
CA ASP A 125 -3.67 -8.18 -4.09
C ASP A 125 -3.50 -7.93 -5.59
N GLU A 126 -3.22 -6.70 -6.00
CA GLU A 126 -2.96 -6.38 -7.40
C GLU A 126 -1.70 -7.12 -7.90
N HIS A 127 -0.64 -7.21 -7.09
CA HIS A 127 0.56 -7.94 -7.49
C HIS A 127 0.28 -9.44 -7.73
N ILE A 128 -0.46 -10.10 -6.83
CA ILE A 128 -0.85 -11.51 -6.98
C ILE A 128 -1.80 -11.69 -8.17
N ARG A 129 -2.78 -10.80 -8.32
CA ARG A 129 -3.79 -10.83 -9.38
C ARG A 129 -3.13 -10.85 -10.76
N TRP A 130 -2.18 -9.95 -10.98
CA TRP A 130 -1.53 -9.77 -12.29
C TRP A 130 -0.27 -10.61 -12.47
N SER A 131 0.38 -11.07 -11.39
CA SER A 131 1.60 -11.87 -11.46
C SER A 131 1.57 -13.07 -10.51
N LYS A 132 0.61 -13.99 -10.76
CA LYS A 132 0.42 -15.22 -9.96
C LYS A 132 1.68 -16.10 -9.84
N GLN A 133 2.60 -15.99 -10.80
CA GLN A 133 3.86 -16.75 -10.81
C GLN A 133 5.03 -16.02 -10.15
N CYS A 134 4.86 -14.76 -9.74
CA CYS A 134 5.91 -14.01 -9.06
C CYS A 134 6.25 -14.69 -7.73
N TYR A 135 7.51 -15.14 -7.60
CA TYR A 135 7.99 -15.81 -6.40
C TYR A 135 7.84 -14.92 -5.17
N TYR A 136 8.21 -13.64 -5.28
CA TYR A 136 8.09 -12.70 -4.17
C TYR A 136 6.65 -12.48 -3.74
N ALA A 137 5.74 -12.27 -4.69
CA ALA A 137 4.32 -12.07 -4.38
C ALA A 137 3.77 -13.29 -3.63
N ARG A 138 4.01 -14.51 -4.13
CA ARG A 138 3.56 -15.76 -3.48
C ARG A 138 4.15 -15.95 -2.08
N MET A 139 5.43 -15.66 -1.91
CA MET A 139 6.10 -15.75 -0.62
C MET A 139 5.47 -14.80 0.39
N VAL A 140 5.21 -13.54 0.00
CA VAL A 140 4.59 -12.58 0.91
C VAL A 140 3.13 -12.95 1.21
N ALA A 141 2.38 -13.42 0.22
CA ALA A 141 1.01 -13.91 0.42
C ALA A 141 0.93 -15.09 1.40
N SER A 142 1.99 -15.92 1.52
CA SER A 142 2.02 -17.03 2.50
C SER A 142 2.34 -16.61 3.94
N VAL A 143 2.72 -15.36 4.18
CA VAL A 143 3.05 -14.81 5.51
C VAL A 143 1.90 -13.95 6.07
N ILE A 144 0.88 -13.72 5.25
CA ILE A 144 -0.30 -12.91 5.50
C ILE A 144 -1.47 -13.83 5.90
#